data_AF-A0AAV4R347-F1
#
_entry.id   AF-A0AAV4R347-F1
#
_cell.length_a   1.000
_cell.length_b   1.000
_cell.length_c   1.000
_cell.angle_alpha   90.00
_cell.angle_beta   90.00
_cell.angle_gamma   90.00
#
_symmetry.space_group_name_H-M   'P 1'
#
loop_
_entity.id
_entity.type
_entity.pdbx_description
1 polymer ?
#
loop_
_entity_poly.entity_id
_entity_poly.type
_entity_poly.pdbx_seq_one_letter_code
_entity_poly.pdbx_strand_id
1 'polypeptide(L)'
;MSSKKEDNFSEYAKTLYSNSLVTGIPEIVISHNWYVRIMRLVVFVCCIVGFIYQSLDFMDLYWKYPTILDIQITRKGEIMMPALTACDANGYCITKFPAYKLGCPSIASLTLVGMLKKSVDSADVILKEGIVTKRKLYPHIKIPLRMDDISQTVFLSQSERAHMMPEKESFLPSCVMKRPPSMVINCGNLTVSPACSNRVMEPTACFSINSLYMKPHEKPRNISVSTVIEMELFSPPSEYDPDLMVMYKQLSLHSPYSLSNPSLKDCS
;
A
#
# COMPACT_ATOMS: atom_id res chain seq x y z
N MET A 1 -80.68 19.83 3.66
CA MET A 1 -79.77 20.72 4.43
C MET A 1 -78.29 20.58 4.00
N SER A 2 -78.00 20.05 2.80
CA SER A 2 -76.63 19.74 2.35
C SER A 2 -76.03 20.77 1.38
N SER A 3 -76.81 21.41 0.49
CA SER A 3 -76.23 22.26 -0.57
C SER A 3 -75.64 23.59 -0.06
N LYS A 4 -76.17 24.17 1.03
CA LYS A 4 -75.62 25.41 1.62
C LYS A 4 -74.17 25.29 2.11
N LYS A 5 -73.67 24.09 2.40
CA LYS A 5 -72.27 23.87 2.79
C LYS A 5 -71.33 23.83 1.58
N GLU A 6 -71.81 23.36 0.45
CA GLU A 6 -71.01 23.23 -0.78
C GLU A 6 -70.73 24.59 -1.41
N ASP A 7 -71.72 25.49 -1.40
CA ASP A 7 -71.57 26.85 -1.92
C ASP A 7 -70.49 27.65 -1.15
N ASN A 8 -70.50 27.55 0.19
CA ASN A 8 -69.50 28.21 1.04
C ASN A 8 -68.08 27.66 0.83
N PHE A 9 -67.94 26.36 0.57
CA PHE A 9 -66.64 25.74 0.36
C PHE A 9 -66.03 26.11 -0.99
N SER A 10 -66.86 26.20 -2.03
CA SER A 10 -66.45 26.60 -3.38
C SER A 10 -65.93 28.05 -3.42
N GLU A 11 -66.61 28.97 -2.72
CA GLU A 11 -66.20 30.37 -2.63
C GLU A 11 -64.88 30.53 -1.83
N TYR A 12 -64.73 29.76 -0.75
CA TYR A 12 -63.48 29.71 0.01
C TYR A 12 -62.32 29.18 -0.83
N ALA A 13 -62.50 28.07 -1.56
CA ALA A 13 -61.48 27.48 -2.41
C ALA A 13 -61.05 28.45 -3.53
N LYS A 14 -61.99 29.15 -4.18
CA LYS A 14 -61.67 30.17 -5.19
C LYS A 14 -60.80 31.28 -4.61
N THR A 15 -61.15 31.78 -3.42
CA THR A 15 -60.41 32.84 -2.74
C THR A 15 -59.01 32.38 -2.32
N LEU A 16 -58.87 31.13 -1.88
CA LEU A 16 -57.59 30.55 -1.51
C LEU A 16 -56.67 30.38 -2.73
N TYR A 17 -57.21 29.86 -3.84
CA TYR A 17 -56.44 29.62 -5.06
C TYR A 17 -56.12 30.91 -5.83
N SER A 18 -56.98 31.93 -5.79
CA SER A 18 -56.68 33.24 -6.38
C SER A 18 -55.54 33.96 -5.68
N ASN A 19 -55.34 33.67 -4.38
CA ASN A 19 -54.28 34.25 -3.56
C ASN A 19 -53.04 33.34 -3.44
N SER A 20 -52.96 32.28 -4.24
CA SER A 20 -51.82 31.38 -4.22
C SER A 20 -50.58 32.05 -4.83
N LEU A 21 -49.43 31.91 -4.16
CA LEU A 21 -48.12 32.31 -4.67
C LEU A 21 -47.66 31.47 -5.88
N VAL A 22 -48.33 30.35 -6.16
CA VAL A 22 -48.03 29.49 -7.30
C VAL A 22 -48.58 30.15 -8.56
N THR A 23 -47.71 30.76 -9.35
CA THR A 23 -48.03 31.63 -10.51
C THR A 23 -48.93 31.00 -11.58
N GLY A 24 -49.12 29.67 -11.60
CA GLY A 24 -50.05 28.99 -12.51
C GLY A 24 -51.48 28.82 -12.00
N ILE A 25 -51.70 28.83 -10.68
CA ILE A 25 -53.00 28.48 -10.08
C ILE A 25 -54.04 29.61 -10.23
N PRO A 26 -53.72 30.90 -9.95
CA PRO A 26 -54.67 31.99 -10.10
C PRO A 26 -55.19 32.12 -11.55
N GLU A 27 -54.32 31.92 -12.54
CA GLU A 27 -54.68 32.03 -13.96
C GLU A 27 -55.61 30.91 -14.45
N ILE A 28 -55.57 29.73 -13.82
CA ILE A 28 -56.46 28.61 -14.14
C ILE A 28 -57.87 28.89 -13.59
N VAL A 29 -57.96 29.43 -12.38
CA VAL A 29 -59.24 29.69 -11.67
C VAL A 29 -60.02 30.85 -12.28
N ILE A 30 -59.33 31.89 -12.76
CA ILE A 30 -59.96 33.09 -13.34
C ILE A 30 -60.46 32.86 -14.77
N SER A 31 -59.97 31.83 -15.47
CA SER A 31 -60.33 31.58 -16.88
C SER A 31 -61.80 31.14 -17.06
N HIS A 32 -62.54 31.87 -17.90
CA HIS A 32 -63.96 31.60 -18.18
C HIS A 32 -64.17 30.49 -19.22
N ASN A 33 -63.26 30.35 -20.19
CA ASN A 33 -63.38 29.33 -21.25
C ASN A 33 -62.78 27.99 -20.80
N TRP A 34 -63.60 26.94 -20.82
CA TRP A 34 -63.22 25.61 -20.32
C TRP A 34 -62.04 24.98 -21.09
N TYR A 35 -61.91 25.25 -22.39
CA TYR A 35 -60.77 24.77 -23.19
C TYR A 35 -59.44 25.39 -22.75
N VAL A 36 -59.43 26.71 -22.53
CA VAL A 36 -58.23 27.44 -22.07
C VAL A 36 -57.83 26.96 -20.68
N ARG A 37 -58.81 26.69 -19.82
CA ARG A 37 -58.60 26.14 -18.48
C ARG A 37 -57.91 24.78 -18.51
N ILE A 38 -58.36 23.87 -19.38
CA ILE A 38 -57.75 22.54 -19.53
C ILE A 38 -56.33 22.66 -20.09
N MET A 39 -56.12 23.48 -21.13
CA MET A 39 -54.77 23.66 -21.69
C MET A 39 -53.79 24.21 -20.65
N ARG A 40 -54.19 25.21 -19.85
CA ARG A 40 -53.37 25.75 -18.75
C ARG A 40 -53.11 24.70 -17.66
N LEU A 41 -54.10 23.89 -17.33
CA LEU A 41 -53.95 22.79 -16.38
C LEU A 41 -52.96 21.73 -16.88
N VAL A 42 -53.04 21.34 -18.15
CA VAL A 42 -52.12 20.36 -18.76
C VAL A 42 -50.68 20.91 -18.72
N VAL A 43 -50.47 22.15 -19.14
CA VAL A 43 -49.16 22.79 -19.08
C VAL A 43 -48.64 22.84 -17.64
N PHE A 44 -49.49 23.20 -16.68
CA PHE A 44 -49.12 23.24 -15.26
C PHE A 44 -48.71 21.86 -14.73
N VAL A 45 -49.45 20.80 -15.06
CA VAL A 45 -49.12 19.43 -14.68
C VAL A 45 -47.81 18.98 -15.33
N CYS A 46 -47.60 19.27 -16.62
CA CYS A 46 -46.34 19.00 -17.32
C CYS A 46 -45.16 19.70 -16.64
N CYS A 47 -45.32 20.95 -16.21
CA CYS A 47 -44.30 21.69 -15.47
C CYS A 47 -43.98 21.06 -14.11
N ILE A 48 -44.98 20.62 -13.35
CA ILE A 48 -44.75 19.94 -12.06
C ILE A 48 -44.01 18.61 -12.26
N VAL A 49 -44.40 17.81 -13.26
CA VAL A 49 -43.72 16.54 -13.55
C VAL A 49 -42.27 16.79 -13.96
N GLY A 50 -42.02 17.79 -14.82
CA GLY A 50 -40.66 18.19 -15.20
C GLY A 50 -39.82 18.64 -14.01
N PHE A 51 -40.40 19.43 -13.10
CA PHE A 51 -39.74 19.89 -11.88
C PHE A 51 -39.39 18.72 -10.94
N ILE A 52 -40.31 17.78 -10.71
CA ILE A 52 -40.07 16.59 -9.89
C ILE A 52 -38.98 15.72 -10.52
N TYR A 53 -39.04 15.49 -11.83
CA TYR A 53 -38.04 14.71 -12.56
C TYR A 53 -36.64 15.32 -12.42
N GLN A 54 -36.49 16.63 -12.68
CA GLN A 54 -35.22 17.33 -12.53
C GLN A 54 -34.71 17.32 -11.07
N SER A 55 -35.62 17.43 -10.09
CA SER A 55 -35.26 17.38 -8.67
C SER A 55 -34.78 16.00 -8.25
N LEU A 56 -35.41 14.93 -8.75
CA LEU A 56 -34.99 13.55 -8.50
C LEU A 56 -33.62 13.24 -9.13
N ASP A 57 -33.37 13.73 -10.35
CA ASP A 57 -32.08 13.60 -11.03
C ASP A 57 -30.95 14.31 -10.26
N PHE A 58 -31.22 15.54 -9.78
CA PHE A 58 -30.28 16.26 -8.92
C PHE A 58 -30.06 15.54 -7.59
N MET A 59 -31.10 14.98 -6.97
CA MET A 59 -30.97 14.20 -5.74
C MET A 59 -30.18 12.90 -5.95
N ASP A 60 -30.35 12.22 -7.08
CA ASP A 60 -29.55 11.05 -7.44
C ASP A 60 -28.08 11.42 -7.64
N LEU A 61 -27.79 12.54 -8.32
CA LEU A 61 -26.43 13.08 -8.43
C LEU A 61 -25.84 13.43 -7.04
N TYR A 62 -26.64 14.03 -6.16
CA TYR A 62 -26.23 14.38 -4.80
C TYR A 62 -25.91 13.14 -3.96
N TRP A 63 -26.77 12.11 -4.00
CA TRP A 63 -26.55 10.86 -3.26
C TRP A 63 -25.41 10.00 -3.79
N LYS A 64 -25.01 10.17 -5.05
CA LYS A 64 -23.81 9.53 -5.61
C LYS A 64 -22.51 10.14 -5.12
N TYR A 65 -22.54 11.33 -4.51
CA TYR A 65 -21.35 12.08 -4.06
C TYR A 65 -20.19 12.05 -5.08
N PRO A 66 -20.41 12.39 -6.36
CA PRO A 66 -19.33 12.40 -7.34
C PRO A 66 -18.27 13.41 -6.91
N THR A 67 -17.04 12.96 -6.71
CA THR A 67 -15.91 13.83 -6.37
C THR A 67 -15.18 14.24 -7.65
N ILE A 68 -14.95 15.54 -7.82
CA ILE A 68 -14.11 16.06 -8.90
C ILE A 68 -12.70 16.22 -8.32
N LEU A 69 -11.74 15.49 -8.87
CA LEU A 69 -10.33 15.62 -8.50
C LEU A 69 -9.72 16.81 -9.24
N ASP A 70 -9.42 17.88 -8.50
CA ASP A 70 -8.64 19.00 -9.03
C ASP A 70 -7.14 18.75 -8.81
N ILE A 71 -6.40 18.54 -9.90
CA ILE A 71 -4.96 18.26 -9.87
C ILE A 71 -4.20 19.57 -10.08
N GLN A 72 -3.78 20.19 -8.98
CA GLN A 72 -2.96 21.40 -9.03
C GLN A 72 -1.46 21.07 -8.96
N ILE A 73 -0.73 21.34 -10.05
CA ILE A 73 0.72 21.14 -10.11
C ILE A 73 1.42 22.39 -9.56
N THR A 74 1.84 22.35 -8.29
CA THR A 74 2.63 23.45 -7.69
C THR A 74 4.12 23.24 -7.94
N ARG A 75 4.77 24.12 -8.71
CA ARG A 75 6.23 24.08 -8.94
C ARG A 75 6.95 24.83 -7.82
N LYS A 76 7.35 24.12 -6.77
CA LYS A 76 8.26 24.65 -5.74
C LYS A 76 9.70 24.38 -6.16
N GLY A 77 10.60 25.37 -6.00
CA GLY A 77 12.03 25.19 -6.26
C GLY A 77 12.72 24.23 -5.28
N GLU A 78 12.07 24.00 -4.13
CA GLU A 78 12.47 23.04 -3.11
C GLU A 78 11.33 22.07 -2.79
N ILE A 79 11.71 20.82 -2.57
CA ILE A 79 10.83 19.74 -2.16
C ILE A 79 11.37 19.09 -0.89
N MET A 80 10.49 18.51 -0.12
CA MET A 80 10.87 17.68 1.02
C MET A 80 11.64 16.46 0.52
N MET A 81 12.81 16.19 1.09
CA MET A 81 13.61 15.02 0.73
C MET A 81 12.82 13.76 1.11
N PRO A 82 12.59 12.84 0.16
CA PRO A 82 11.97 11.56 0.47
C PRO A 82 12.92 10.70 1.30
N ALA A 83 12.39 9.67 1.94
CA ALA A 83 13.22 8.57 2.40
C ALA A 83 13.50 7.62 1.23
N LEU A 84 14.73 7.14 1.17
CA LEU A 84 15.22 6.18 0.19
C LEU A 84 15.53 4.88 0.92
N THR A 85 14.82 3.80 0.60
CA THR A 85 15.08 2.49 1.22
C THR A 85 15.57 1.51 0.17
N ALA A 86 16.79 1.01 0.35
CA ALA A 86 17.37 -0.03 -0.48
C ALA A 86 17.36 -1.35 0.28
N CYS A 87 16.85 -2.40 -0.35
CA CYS A 87 16.82 -3.75 0.20
C CYS A 87 17.56 -4.72 -0.71
N ASP A 88 18.30 -5.62 -0.08
CA ASP A 88 18.76 -6.85 -0.71
C ASP A 88 17.66 -7.90 -0.61
N ALA A 89 17.38 -8.58 -1.73
CA ALA A 89 16.50 -9.75 -1.73
C ALA A 89 17.04 -10.86 -0.84
N ASN A 90 18.37 -10.91 -0.68
CA ASN A 90 19.02 -11.80 0.25
C ASN A 90 19.25 -11.08 1.58
N GLY A 91 18.44 -11.36 2.60
CA GLY A 91 18.53 -10.64 3.88
C GLY A 91 19.61 -11.12 4.84
N TYR A 92 20.50 -12.01 4.41
CA TYR A 92 21.59 -12.49 5.24
C TYR A 92 22.85 -12.82 4.42
N CYS A 93 24.00 -12.74 5.08
CA CYS A 93 25.28 -13.23 4.57
C CYS A 93 25.46 -14.70 4.94
N ILE A 94 25.66 -15.55 3.94
CA ILE A 94 25.91 -16.99 4.16
C ILE A 94 27.16 -17.21 4.99
N THR A 95 28.17 -16.36 4.90
CA THR A 95 29.38 -16.50 5.73
C THR A 95 29.11 -16.24 7.22
N LYS A 96 28.11 -15.43 7.54
CA LYS A 96 27.69 -15.12 8.93
C LYS A 96 26.74 -16.17 9.50
N PHE A 97 26.01 -16.89 8.64
CA PHE A 97 25.09 -17.96 9.05
C PHE A 97 25.73 -19.15 9.82
N PRO A 98 26.88 -19.73 9.43
CA PRO A 98 27.48 -20.89 10.10
C PRO A 98 27.96 -20.58 11.53
N ALA A 99 28.23 -19.32 11.88
CA ALA A 99 28.55 -18.92 13.25
C ALA A 99 27.35 -19.09 14.21
N TYR A 100 26.13 -18.96 13.70
CA TYR A 100 24.89 -19.12 14.49
C TYR A 100 24.45 -20.59 14.64
N LYS A 101 24.92 -21.47 13.73
CA LYS A 101 24.58 -22.91 13.72
C LYS A 101 25.13 -23.71 14.92
N LEU A 102 25.99 -23.12 15.74
CA LEU A 102 26.56 -23.75 16.95
C LEU A 102 25.67 -23.62 18.20
N GLY A 103 24.57 -22.85 18.13
CA GLY A 103 23.63 -22.65 19.24
C GLY A 103 22.29 -23.38 19.09
N CYS A 104 22.03 -24.08 17.97
CA CYS A 104 20.90 -24.99 17.93
C CYS A 104 21.25 -26.17 18.86
N PRO A 105 20.45 -26.47 19.91
CA PRO A 105 20.59 -27.77 20.55
C PRO A 105 20.47 -28.78 19.43
N SER A 106 21.48 -29.64 19.30
CA SER A 106 21.41 -30.81 18.45
C SER A 106 20.00 -31.37 18.54
N ILE A 107 19.35 -31.64 17.41
CA ILE A 107 18.07 -32.34 17.34
C ILE A 107 18.30 -33.83 17.70
N ALA A 108 19.05 -34.05 18.78
CA ALA A 108 19.13 -35.28 19.55
C ALA A 108 18.11 -35.26 20.69
N SER A 109 17.34 -34.18 20.92
CA SER A 109 16.34 -34.14 22.00
C SER A 109 15.05 -33.35 21.71
N LEU A 110 14.62 -33.24 20.45
CA LEU A 110 13.19 -33.01 20.16
C LEU A 110 12.62 -34.29 19.56
N THR A 111 11.89 -35.01 20.40
CA THR A 111 11.03 -36.15 20.08
C THR A 111 9.92 -35.70 19.11
N LEU A 112 10.28 -35.45 17.85
CA LEU A 112 9.35 -35.35 16.72
C LEU A 112 9.39 -36.63 15.86
N VAL A 113 9.77 -37.76 16.48
CA VAL A 113 9.69 -39.11 15.88
C VAL A 113 8.24 -39.63 15.83
N GLY A 114 7.29 -38.93 16.47
CA GLY A 114 5.89 -39.37 16.54
C GLY A 114 5.00 -39.01 15.34
N MET A 115 5.31 -37.96 14.56
CA MET A 115 4.36 -37.45 13.55
C MET A 115 4.82 -37.51 12.09
N LEU A 116 6.12 -37.66 11.82
CA LEU A 116 6.63 -37.81 10.44
C LEU A 116 6.82 -39.26 9.98
N LYS A 117 6.57 -40.24 10.85
CA LYS A 117 6.65 -41.67 10.49
C LYS A 117 5.42 -42.20 9.74
N LYS A 118 4.45 -41.33 9.40
CA LYS A 118 3.20 -41.76 8.73
C LYS A 118 3.04 -41.31 7.28
N SER A 119 4.00 -40.59 6.69
CA SER A 119 3.89 -40.18 5.27
C SER A 119 5.14 -40.46 4.42
N VAL A 120 6.07 -41.29 4.89
CA VAL A 120 7.29 -41.67 4.14
C VAL A 120 7.43 -43.20 4.07
N ASP A 121 6.32 -43.88 3.77
CA ASP A 121 6.31 -45.31 3.38
C ASP A 121 5.88 -45.48 1.91
N SER A 122 6.04 -44.46 1.06
CA SER A 122 5.60 -44.55 -0.36
C SER A 122 6.50 -43.85 -1.38
N ALA A 123 7.76 -43.55 -1.04
CA ALA A 123 8.72 -43.02 -2.01
C ALA A 123 10.06 -43.73 -1.90
N ASP A 124 10.03 -45.06 -2.04
CA ASP A 124 11.23 -45.85 -2.28
C ASP A 124 11.60 -45.84 -3.78
N VAL A 125 12.78 -45.29 -4.03
CA VAL A 125 13.81 -45.88 -4.92
C VAL A 125 13.47 -45.98 -6.41
N ILE A 126 13.78 -44.93 -7.17
CA ILE A 126 14.54 -45.04 -8.44
C ILE A 126 15.36 -43.75 -8.63
N LEU A 127 16.68 -43.79 -8.44
CA LEU A 127 17.63 -42.97 -9.21
C LEU A 127 19.02 -43.58 -9.15
N LYS A 128 19.38 -44.22 -10.26
CA LYS A 128 20.71 -44.74 -10.58
C LYS A 128 21.63 -43.60 -11.00
N GLU A 129 22.86 -43.67 -10.49
CA GLU A 129 24.16 -43.32 -11.07
C GLU A 129 24.32 -42.05 -11.94
N GLY A 130 25.23 -41.17 -11.51
CA GLY A 130 26.09 -40.42 -12.45
C GLY A 130 26.48 -39.00 -12.05
N ILE A 131 27.77 -38.83 -11.72
CA ILE A 131 28.56 -37.58 -11.66
C ILE A 131 28.53 -36.81 -10.32
N VAL A 132 29.54 -37.10 -9.50
CA VAL A 132 29.91 -36.37 -8.28
C VAL A 132 30.92 -35.28 -8.63
N THR A 133 30.52 -34.01 -8.59
CA THR A 133 31.47 -32.88 -8.43
C THR A 133 31.65 -32.58 -6.95
N LYS A 134 32.92 -32.57 -6.51
CA LYS A 134 33.37 -32.38 -5.12
C LYS A 134 32.81 -31.10 -4.48
N ARG A 135 31.75 -31.21 -3.67
CA ARG A 135 31.53 -30.31 -2.51
C ARG A 135 32.05 -31.02 -1.26
N LYS A 136 32.87 -30.33 -0.45
CA LYS A 136 33.24 -30.80 0.90
C LYS A 136 31.96 -30.86 1.73
N LEU A 137 31.34 -32.03 1.73
CA LEU A 137 30.11 -32.36 2.43
C LEU A 137 30.48 -32.71 3.87
N TYR A 138 29.97 -31.95 4.84
CA TYR A 138 30.04 -32.34 6.25
C TYR A 138 29.32 -33.69 6.43
N PRO A 139 29.96 -34.72 6.99
CA PRO A 139 29.54 -36.12 6.84
C PRO A 139 28.25 -36.52 7.58
N HIS A 140 27.59 -35.63 8.32
CA HIS A 140 26.46 -36.01 9.19
C HIS A 140 25.14 -35.28 8.93
N ILE A 141 25.04 -34.41 7.93
CA ILE A 141 23.76 -33.75 7.59
C ILE A 141 23.57 -33.81 6.07
N LYS A 142 22.74 -34.76 5.62
CA LYS A 142 22.40 -35.03 4.20
C LYS A 142 20.98 -34.61 3.85
N ILE A 143 20.54 -33.46 4.33
CA ILE A 143 19.33 -32.83 3.80
C ILE A 143 19.74 -31.41 3.46
N PRO A 144 19.79 -31.02 2.17
CA PRO A 144 19.78 -29.60 1.83
C PRO A 144 18.43 -29.07 2.34
N LEU A 145 18.42 -28.55 3.56
CA LEU A 145 17.26 -27.81 4.03
C LEU A 145 17.16 -26.60 3.13
N ARG A 146 16.08 -26.54 2.36
CA ARG A 146 15.75 -25.36 1.59
C ARG A 146 15.60 -24.23 2.60
N MET A 147 16.23 -23.08 2.39
CA MET A 147 16.17 -21.98 3.35
C MET A 147 14.73 -21.49 3.56
N ASP A 148 13.88 -21.65 2.54
CA ASP A 148 12.44 -21.48 2.63
C ASP A 148 11.82 -22.31 3.76
N ASP A 149 12.30 -23.53 4.03
CA ASP A 149 11.79 -24.42 5.09
C ASP A 149 12.29 -24.00 6.50
N ILE A 150 13.49 -23.40 6.58
CA ILE A 150 14.06 -22.89 7.85
C ILE A 150 13.36 -21.62 8.29
N SER A 151 13.04 -20.72 7.35
CA SER A 151 12.34 -19.47 7.66
C SER A 151 10.89 -19.71 8.14
N GLN A 152 10.29 -20.86 7.81
CA GLN A 152 8.98 -21.25 8.34
C GLN A 152 9.04 -21.84 9.76
N THR A 153 10.20 -22.38 10.15
CA THR A 153 10.32 -23.21 11.36
C THR A 153 11.12 -22.54 12.48
N VAL A 154 11.98 -21.56 12.17
CA VAL A 154 12.86 -20.90 13.14
C VAL A 154 12.61 -19.38 13.13
N PHE A 155 12.00 -18.89 14.21
CA PHE A 155 11.86 -17.45 14.44
C PHE A 155 13.19 -16.87 14.95
N LEU A 156 13.92 -16.18 14.07
CA LEU A 156 15.10 -15.41 14.48
C LEU A 156 14.68 -14.10 15.16
N SER A 157 15.23 -13.83 16.34
CA SER A 157 15.03 -12.54 17.01
C SER A 157 15.61 -11.39 16.17
N GLN A 158 15.19 -10.16 16.47
CA GLN A 158 15.65 -8.99 15.72
C GLN A 158 17.17 -8.80 15.82
N SER A 159 17.76 -9.06 17.00
CA SER A 159 19.20 -9.01 17.20
C SER A 159 19.92 -10.04 16.33
N GLU A 160 19.44 -11.28 16.29
CA GLU A 160 20.08 -12.35 15.50
C GLU A 160 20.02 -12.06 14.00
N ARG A 161 18.87 -11.57 13.52
CA ARG A 161 18.74 -11.11 12.12
C ARG A 161 19.73 -9.99 11.82
N ALA A 162 19.88 -9.01 12.71
CA ALA A 162 20.84 -7.92 12.52
C ALA A 162 22.29 -8.40 12.45
N HIS A 163 22.66 -9.48 13.15
CA HIS A 163 24.01 -10.07 13.06
C HIS A 163 24.25 -10.80 11.74
N MET A 164 23.20 -11.35 11.12
CA MET A 164 23.30 -12.06 9.84
C MET A 164 23.26 -11.12 8.64
N MET A 165 22.72 -9.90 8.79
CA MET A 165 22.67 -8.91 7.72
C MET A 165 24.07 -8.47 7.26
N PRO A 166 24.21 -8.05 5.99
CA PRO A 166 25.40 -7.36 5.54
C PRO A 166 25.62 -6.09 6.38
N GLU A 167 26.89 -5.71 6.54
CA GLU A 167 27.20 -4.42 7.17
C GLU A 167 26.79 -3.28 6.25
N LYS A 168 26.37 -2.16 6.85
CA LYS A 168 25.93 -0.96 6.12
C LYS A 168 27.00 -0.52 5.11
N GLU A 169 28.25 -0.49 5.55
CA GLU A 169 29.41 -0.04 4.77
C GLU A 169 29.72 -0.99 3.60
N SER A 170 29.46 -2.30 3.79
CA SER A 170 29.58 -3.29 2.72
C SER A 170 28.44 -3.19 1.72
N PHE A 171 27.22 -2.92 2.18
CA PHE A 171 26.04 -2.89 1.32
C PHE A 171 25.91 -1.59 0.53
N LEU A 172 26.23 -0.46 1.16
CA LEU A 172 26.16 0.89 0.60
C LEU A 172 27.55 1.55 0.71
N PRO A 173 28.53 1.12 -0.11
CA PRO A 173 29.90 1.65 -0.07
C PRO A 173 29.97 3.15 -0.38
N SER A 174 29.07 3.66 -1.23
CA SER A 174 29.04 5.06 -1.62
C SER A 174 27.61 5.58 -1.73
N CYS A 175 27.35 6.74 -1.14
CA CYS A 175 26.14 7.51 -1.38
C CYS A 175 26.46 9.01 -1.33
N VAL A 176 26.13 9.68 -2.42
CA VAL A 176 26.49 11.07 -2.68
C VAL A 176 25.28 11.82 -3.19
N MET A 177 24.95 12.93 -2.52
CA MET A 177 23.92 13.85 -2.96
C MET A 177 24.56 15.09 -3.58
N LYS A 178 24.32 15.31 -4.87
CA LYS A 178 24.81 16.46 -5.64
C LYS A 178 23.72 17.52 -5.73
N ARG A 179 23.95 18.69 -5.10
CA ARG A 179 23.06 19.85 -5.13
C ARG A 179 23.70 20.97 -5.97
N PRO A 180 23.03 21.48 -7.02
CA PRO A 180 23.51 22.66 -7.74
C PRO A 180 23.57 23.89 -6.80
N PRO A 181 24.59 24.76 -6.92
CA PRO A 181 25.58 24.82 -7.99
C PRO A 181 26.85 23.95 -7.86
N SER A 182 27.07 23.20 -6.75
CA SER A 182 28.23 22.27 -6.64
C SER A 182 28.37 21.57 -5.27
N MET A 183 27.36 21.58 -4.40
CA MET A 183 27.49 21.01 -3.06
C MET A 183 27.34 19.48 -3.12
N VAL A 184 28.38 18.78 -2.68
CA VAL A 184 28.42 17.32 -2.58
C VAL A 184 28.27 16.94 -1.10
N ILE A 185 27.19 16.24 -0.76
CA ILE A 185 26.92 15.80 0.62
C ILE A 185 26.99 14.28 0.65
N ASN A 186 27.83 13.73 1.54
CA ASN A 186 27.89 12.30 1.79
C ASN A 186 26.69 11.85 2.63
N CYS A 187 26.01 10.78 2.21
CA CYS A 187 24.84 10.26 2.92
C CYS A 187 25.19 9.51 4.21
N GLY A 188 26.47 9.22 4.48
CA GLY A 188 26.93 8.38 5.60
C GLY A 188 26.41 8.80 6.98
N ASN A 189 26.15 10.10 7.18
CA ASN A 189 25.60 10.67 8.43
C ASN A 189 24.08 10.48 8.61
N LEU A 190 23.40 9.84 7.66
CA LEU A 190 21.96 9.61 7.73
C LEU A 190 21.66 8.34 8.54
N THR A 191 20.61 8.43 9.36
CA THR A 191 20.12 7.33 10.20
C THR A 191 19.67 6.18 9.33
N VAL A 192 20.46 5.10 9.39
CA VAL A 192 20.16 3.85 8.73
C VAL A 192 19.46 2.97 9.75
N SER A 193 18.15 2.79 9.56
CA SER A 193 17.34 1.92 10.39
C SER A 193 17.08 0.61 9.64
N PRO A 194 17.23 -0.56 10.29
CA PRO A 194 16.81 -1.81 9.68
C PRO A 194 15.30 -1.77 9.47
N ALA A 195 14.85 -1.83 8.22
CA ALA A 195 13.43 -1.93 7.93
C ALA A 195 12.99 -3.38 8.21
N CYS A 196 12.33 -3.59 9.35
CA CYS A 196 11.82 -4.91 9.72
C CYS A 196 10.81 -5.41 8.69
N SER A 197 11.05 -6.59 8.11
CA SER A 197 9.97 -7.40 7.58
C SER A 197 9.18 -7.97 8.76
N ASN A 198 7.90 -7.62 8.85
CA ASN A 198 6.96 -8.22 9.81
C ASN A 198 6.57 -9.65 9.40
N ARG A 199 6.85 -10.07 8.16
CA ARG A 199 6.76 -11.47 7.76
C ARG A 199 8.09 -12.14 8.05
N VAL A 200 8.04 -13.11 8.94
CA VAL A 200 9.18 -13.93 9.41
C VAL A 200 9.85 -14.71 8.27
N MET A 201 9.15 -14.91 7.15
CA MET A 201 9.57 -15.83 6.09
C MET A 201 10.51 -15.26 5.02
N GLU A 202 10.62 -13.94 4.88
CA GLU A 202 11.51 -13.33 3.88
C GLU A 202 12.56 -12.47 4.58
N PRO A 203 13.79 -13.00 4.77
CA PRO A 203 14.88 -12.19 5.27
C PRO A 203 15.19 -11.14 4.19
N THR A 204 14.96 -9.87 4.50
CA THR A 204 15.38 -8.74 3.65
C THR A 204 16.26 -7.82 4.46
N ALA A 205 17.47 -7.55 3.97
CA ALA A 205 18.40 -6.61 4.57
C ALA A 205 18.14 -5.25 3.95
N CYS A 206 17.52 -4.36 4.71
CA CYS A 206 17.04 -3.09 4.21
C CYS A 206 17.68 -1.93 4.96
N PHE A 207 18.12 -0.93 4.20
CA PHE A 207 18.73 0.28 4.72
C PHE A 207 18.00 1.50 4.18
N SER A 208 17.48 2.32 5.08
CA SER A 208 16.79 3.56 4.75
C SER A 208 17.69 4.78 4.96
N ILE A 209 17.66 5.73 4.03
CA ILE A 209 18.32 7.03 4.10
C ILE A 209 17.24 8.08 4.31
N ASN A 210 17.47 9.03 5.22
CA ASN A 210 16.53 10.11 5.55
C ASN A 210 15.17 9.62 6.09
N SER A 211 15.16 8.45 6.74
CA SER A 211 13.98 7.97 7.48
C SER A 211 13.89 8.65 8.84
N LEU A 212 12.72 9.22 9.13
CA LEU A 212 12.32 9.81 10.41
C LEU A 212 11.34 8.91 11.16
N TYR A 213 11.29 7.63 10.79
CA TYR A 213 10.51 6.64 11.51
C TYR A 213 10.92 6.61 13.00
N MET A 214 9.92 6.62 13.89
CA MET A 214 10.09 6.76 15.35
C MET A 214 10.72 8.07 15.84
N LYS A 215 10.85 9.09 14.98
CA LYS A 215 11.38 10.44 15.32
C LYS A 215 10.35 11.53 15.02
N PRO A 216 9.21 11.57 15.73
CA PRO A 216 8.07 12.44 15.38
C PRO A 216 8.38 13.95 15.47
N HIS A 217 9.40 14.33 16.24
CA HIS A 217 9.79 15.73 16.42
C HIS A 217 10.82 16.22 15.39
N GLU A 218 11.44 15.30 14.64
CA GLU A 218 12.39 15.67 13.59
C GLU A 218 11.64 16.10 12.32
N LYS A 219 12.18 17.12 11.65
CA LYS A 219 11.64 17.61 10.38
C LYS A 219 12.52 17.14 9.22
N PRO A 220 11.94 16.70 8.11
CA PRO A 220 12.69 16.26 6.94
C PRO A 220 13.39 17.45 6.30
N ARG A 221 14.54 17.15 5.69
CA ARG A 221 15.35 18.16 5.01
C ARG A 221 14.67 18.57 3.71
N ASN A 222 14.68 19.86 3.39
CA ASN A 222 14.31 20.32 2.06
C ASN A 222 15.52 20.28 1.12
N ILE A 223 15.28 19.73 -0.08
CA ILE A 223 16.26 19.63 -1.17
C ILE A 223 15.72 20.36 -2.39
N SER A 224 16.61 20.84 -3.24
CA SER A 224 16.19 21.43 -4.52
C SER A 224 15.68 20.33 -5.44
N VAL A 225 14.70 20.65 -6.30
CA VAL A 225 14.19 19.73 -7.33
C VAL A 225 15.28 19.26 -8.32
N SER A 226 16.38 20.01 -8.44
CA SER A 226 17.53 19.66 -9.28
C SER A 226 18.60 18.82 -8.55
N THR A 227 18.30 18.32 -7.34
CA THR A 227 19.25 17.51 -6.56
C THR A 227 19.31 16.10 -7.13
N VAL A 228 20.51 15.58 -7.36
CA VAL A 228 20.74 14.20 -7.83
C VAL A 228 21.34 13.38 -6.70
N ILE A 229 20.79 12.18 -6.46
CA ILE A 229 21.30 11.24 -5.47
C ILE A 229 21.93 10.06 -6.22
N GLU A 230 23.23 9.88 -6.02
CA GLU A 230 24.01 8.78 -6.57
C GLU A 230 24.30 7.78 -5.46
N MET A 231 23.90 6.53 -5.65
CA MET A 231 24.10 5.45 -4.69
C MET A 231 24.73 4.26 -5.40
N GLU A 232 25.73 3.68 -4.77
CA GLU A 232 26.33 2.42 -5.19
C GLU A 232 25.93 1.35 -4.19
N LEU A 233 25.24 0.32 -4.67
CA LEU A 233 24.80 -0.80 -3.84
C LEU A 233 25.66 -2.01 -4.16
N PHE A 234 26.47 -2.48 -3.22
CA PHE A 234 27.34 -3.64 -3.41
C PHE A 234 26.90 -4.84 -2.57
N SER A 235 26.81 -6.01 -3.18
CA SER A 235 26.55 -7.27 -2.48
C SER A 235 27.33 -8.35 -3.21
N PRO A 236 28.34 -8.96 -2.57
CA PRO A 236 29.19 -9.92 -3.25
C PRO A 236 28.37 -11.19 -3.60
N PRO A 237 28.41 -11.68 -4.86
CA PRO A 237 27.68 -12.89 -5.29
C PRO A 237 27.99 -14.13 -4.44
N SER A 238 29.17 -14.19 -3.82
CA SER A 238 29.59 -15.27 -2.94
C SER A 238 28.79 -15.38 -1.64
N GLU A 239 28.10 -14.31 -1.23
CA GLU A 239 27.24 -14.29 -0.04
C GLU A 239 25.81 -14.74 -0.30
N TYR A 240 25.45 -14.98 -1.57
CA TYR A 240 24.11 -15.41 -1.98
C TYR A 240 23.95 -16.92 -1.94
N ASP A 241 22.73 -17.36 -1.61
CA ASP A 241 22.41 -18.79 -1.62
C ASP A 241 22.39 -19.27 -3.07
N PRO A 242 23.28 -20.21 -3.43
CA PRO A 242 23.34 -20.72 -4.79
C PRO A 242 22.02 -21.35 -5.24
N ASP A 243 21.18 -21.80 -4.30
CA ASP A 243 19.92 -22.48 -4.60
C ASP A 243 18.74 -21.50 -4.74
N LEU A 244 18.80 -20.29 -4.16
CA LEU A 244 17.72 -19.30 -4.31
C LEU A 244 17.74 -18.58 -5.67
N MET A 245 18.87 -18.52 -6.39
CA MET A 245 19.04 -17.88 -7.71
C MET A 245 18.53 -16.42 -7.85
N VAL A 246 18.03 -15.79 -6.79
CA VAL A 246 17.50 -14.43 -6.82
C VAL A 246 18.59 -13.46 -6.33
N MET A 247 19.27 -12.80 -7.27
CA MET A 247 20.24 -11.74 -7.01
C MET A 247 19.71 -10.41 -7.53
N TYR A 248 18.78 -9.80 -6.82
CA TYR A 248 18.33 -8.44 -7.13
C TYR A 248 18.31 -7.56 -5.88
N LYS A 249 18.37 -6.26 -6.13
CA LYS A 249 18.16 -5.23 -5.12
C LYS A 249 16.96 -4.41 -5.49
N GLN A 250 16.22 -3.96 -4.50
CA GLN A 250 15.08 -3.09 -4.71
C GLN A 250 15.31 -1.77 -4.01
N LEU A 251 14.85 -0.70 -4.67
CA LEU A 251 14.90 0.64 -4.15
C LEU A 251 13.47 1.18 -4.06
N SER A 252 13.11 1.75 -2.91
CA SER A 252 11.84 2.41 -2.67
C SER A 252 12.06 3.87 -2.30
N LEU A 253 11.21 4.72 -2.86
CA LEU A 253 11.07 6.13 -2.51
C LEU A 253 9.75 6.27 -1.75
N HIS A 254 9.80 6.80 -0.53
CA HIS A 254 8.61 6.98 0.28
C HIS A 254 8.69 8.22 1.17
N SER A 255 7.59 8.50 1.87
CA SER A 255 7.55 9.58 2.86
C SER A 255 8.61 9.32 3.94
N PRO A 256 9.35 10.35 4.40
CA PRO A 256 10.32 10.21 5.47
C PRO A 256 9.69 9.74 6.79
N TYR A 257 8.38 9.91 6.95
CA TYR A 257 7.64 9.48 8.14
C TYR A 257 7.12 8.04 8.07
N SER A 258 7.10 7.42 6.89
CA SER A 258 6.66 6.04 6.71
C SER A 258 7.86 5.10 6.62
N LEU A 259 7.66 3.84 7.00
CA LEU A 259 8.58 2.77 6.68
C LEU A 259 8.06 2.09 5.41
N SER A 260 8.91 1.91 4.41
CA SER A 260 8.57 1.11 3.22
C SER A 260 9.47 -0.11 3.19
N ASN A 261 8.89 -1.30 3.01
CA ASN A 261 9.63 -2.48 2.60
C ASN A 261 9.30 -2.74 1.12
N PRO A 262 10.19 -2.43 0.17
CA PRO A 262 9.96 -2.67 -1.26
C PRO A 262 9.67 -4.14 -1.59
N SER A 263 10.11 -5.08 -0.76
CA SER A 263 9.96 -6.52 -1.02
C SER A 263 8.56 -7.05 -0.71
N LEU A 264 7.78 -6.36 0.13
CA LEU A 264 6.43 -6.77 0.48
C LEU A 264 5.43 -6.25 -0.55
N LYS A 265 4.97 -7.14 -1.43
CA LYS A 265 3.94 -6.80 -2.45
C LYS A 265 2.55 -6.47 -1.88
N ASP A 266 2.27 -6.77 -0.60
CA ASP A 266 0.90 -6.76 -0.04
C ASP A 266 0.70 -5.90 1.23
N CYS A 267 1.41 -4.78 1.39
CA CYS A 267 1.24 -3.89 2.56
C CYS A 267 0.54 -2.55 2.25
N SER A 268 -0.42 -2.55 1.33
CA SER A 268 -1.30 -1.41 1.06
C SER A 268 -2.74 -1.69 1.46
#